data_AF-A0ABD7AV30-F1
#
_entry.id   AF-A0ABD7AV30-F1
#
_cell.length_a   1.000
_cell.length_b   1.000
_cell.length_c   1.000
_cell.angle_alpha   90.00
_cell.angle_beta   90.00
_cell.angle_gamma   90.00
#
_symmetry.space_group_name_H-M   'P 1'
#
loop_
_entity.id
_entity.type
_entity.pdbx_description
1 polymer ?
#
loop_
_entity_poly.entity_id
_entity_poly.type
_entity_poly.pdbx_seq_one_letter_code
_entity_poly.pdbx_strand_id
1 'polypeptide(L)'
;MHISDTPRYILARNHSNDGIKNRVQEIRISGYSLDGINYYHGLFPDTGVSIAMTEYSYLRTYATAEEAGMGKPEWLHWRQQEALGLK
;
A
#
# COMPACT_ATOMS: atom_id res chain seq x y z
N MET A 1 15.90 12.60 -12.60
CA MET A 1 14.46 12.31 -12.53
C MET A 1 14.06 12.41 -11.07
N HIS A 2 13.35 13.46 -10.66
CA HIS A 2 12.89 13.59 -9.29
C HIS A 2 11.65 12.70 -9.15
N ILE A 3 11.82 11.56 -8.50
CA ILE A 3 10.72 10.65 -8.22
C ILE A 3 9.95 11.29 -7.04
N SER A 4 8.89 12.03 -7.35
CA SER A 4 8.01 12.60 -6.33
C SER A 4 7.11 11.50 -5.80
N ASP A 5 7.37 11.07 -4.56
CA ASP A 5 6.51 10.14 -3.86
C ASP A 5 5.15 10.80 -3.58
N THR A 6 4.08 10.16 -4.08
CA THR A 6 2.70 10.60 -3.85
C THR A 6 2.13 9.82 -2.65
N PRO A 7 1.72 10.49 -1.56
CA PRO A 7 1.07 9.81 -0.45
C PRO A 7 -0.31 9.31 -0.88
N ARG A 8 -0.59 8.04 -0.59
CA ARG A 8 -1.82 7.34 -0.90
C ARG A 8 -2.21 6.45 0.28
N TYR A 9 -3.44 5.95 0.27
CA TYR A 9 -3.97 5.14 1.37
C TYR A 9 -4.61 3.85 0.87
N ILE A 10 -4.51 2.78 1.65
CA ILE A 10 -5.21 1.51 1.43
C ILE A 10 -5.95 1.11 2.70
N LEU A 11 -7.10 0.45 2.55
CA LEU A 11 -7.66 -0.33 3.64
C LEU A 11 -6.96 -1.69 3.64
N ALA A 12 -6.04 -1.90 4.56
CA ALA A 12 -5.32 -3.14 4.67
C ALA A 12 -5.99 -4.10 5.65
N ARG A 13 -5.80 -5.39 5.41
CA ARG A 13 -6.23 -6.48 6.28
C ARG A 13 -5.08 -7.43 6.58
N ASN A 14 -5.02 -7.92 7.81
CA ASN A 14 -4.01 -8.88 8.25
C ASN A 14 -4.63 -9.95 9.16
N HIS A 15 -3.96 -11.09 9.27
CA HIS A 15 -4.24 -12.05 10.33
C HIS A 15 -3.62 -11.56 11.63
N SER A 16 -4.34 -11.78 12.72
CA SER A 16 -3.83 -11.61 14.08
C SER A 16 -4.35 -12.75 14.95
N ASN A 17 -3.71 -12.98 16.10
CA ASN A 17 -4.21 -13.90 17.12
C ASN A 17 -5.68 -13.64 17.53
N ASP A 18 -6.14 -12.39 17.46
CA ASP A 18 -7.52 -11.98 17.78
C ASP A 18 -8.45 -11.95 16.55
N GLY A 19 -8.11 -12.67 15.49
CA GLY A 19 -8.85 -12.76 14.24
C GLY A 19 -8.37 -11.81 13.14
N ILE A 20 -9.17 -11.65 12.07
CA ILE A 20 -8.85 -10.75 10.96
C ILE A 20 -9.07 -9.31 11.40
N LYS A 21 -8.05 -8.46 11.23
CA LYS A 21 -8.12 -7.02 11.50
C LYS A 21 -8.05 -6.25 10.20
N ASN A 22 -8.76 -5.12 10.15
CA ASN A 22 -8.64 -4.14 9.07
C ASN A 22 -8.10 -2.83 9.66
N ARG A 23 -7.25 -2.13 8.91
CA ARG A 23 -6.79 -0.78 9.24
C ARG A 23 -6.46 0.00 7.99
N VAL A 24 -6.65 1.33 8.05
CA VAL A 24 -6.17 2.22 7.00
C VAL A 24 -4.65 2.38 7.13
N GLN A 25 -3.95 2.26 6.01
CA GLN A 25 -2.49 2.30 5.94
C GLN A 25 -2.06 3.32 4.88
N GLU A 26 -1.13 4.20 5.24
CA GLU A 26 -0.44 5.08 4.28
C GLU A 26 0.57 4.25 3.45
N ILE A 27 0.64 4.55 2.16
CA ILE A 27 1.67 4.06 1.25
C ILE A 27 2.13 5.22 0.36
N ARG A 28 3.44 5.41 0.26
CA ARG A 28 4.05 6.40 -0.62
C ARG A 28 4.32 5.77 -1.97
N ILE A 29 3.71 6.31 -3.02
CA ILE A 29 3.80 5.73 -4.35
C ILE A 29 4.67 6.60 -5.24
N SER A 30 5.69 5.97 -5.80
CA SER A 30 6.47 6.49 -6.91
C SER A 30 6.18 5.70 -8.18
N GLY A 31 6.36 6.33 -9.34
CA GLY A 31 6.22 5.62 -10.60
C GLY A 31 6.93 6.30 -11.76
N TYR A 32 7.14 5.53 -12.81
CA TYR A 32 7.64 6.00 -14.09
C TYR A 32 6.98 5.22 -15.22
N SER A 33 7.00 5.78 -16.42
CA SER A 33 6.48 5.12 -17.62
C SER A 33 7.64 4.81 -18.56
N LEU A 34 7.68 3.58 -19.10
CA LEU A 34 8.64 3.15 -20.11
C LEU A 34 7.87 2.41 -21.21
N ASP A 35 8.03 2.85 -22.46
CA ASP A 35 7.39 2.25 -23.64
C ASP A 35 5.86 2.06 -23.51
N GLY A 36 5.19 3.02 -22.85
CA GLY A 36 3.74 2.99 -22.62
C GLY A 36 3.29 2.09 -21.47
N ILE A 37 4.22 1.45 -20.77
CA ILE A 37 3.97 0.64 -19.56
C ILE A 37 4.25 1.49 -18.32
N ASN A 38 3.29 1.54 -17.40
CA ASN A 38 3.43 2.23 -16.13
C ASN A 38 3.99 1.29 -15.06
N TYR A 39 5.08 1.71 -14.41
CA TYR A 39 5.73 1.00 -13.31
C TYR A 39 5.51 1.80 -12.03
N TYR A 40 5.01 1.13 -10.99
CA TYR A 40 4.73 1.73 -9.69
C TYR A 40 5.52 1.02 -8.59
N HIS A 41 5.95 1.79 -7.62
CA HIS A 41 6.61 1.34 -6.41
C HIS A 41 5.90 1.94 -5.21
N GLY A 42 5.53 1.09 -4.25
CA GLY A 42 4.91 1.50 -3.00
C GLY A 42 5.88 1.35 -1.84
N LEU A 43 6.02 2.39 -1.02
CA LEU A 43 6.81 2.37 0.21
C LEU A 43 5.87 2.56 1.41
N PHE A 44 5.89 1.61 2.34
CA PHE A 44 5.19 1.75 3.61
C PHE A 44 6.06 2.56 4.59
N PRO A 45 5.68 3.79 4.94
CA PRO A 45 6.56 4.71 5.69
C PRO A 45 6.81 4.27 7.14
N ASP A 46 5.90 3.47 7.72
CA ASP A 46 6.00 2.95 9.08
C ASP A 46 7.06 1.84 9.25
N THR A 47 7.37 1.13 8.17
CA THR A 47 8.23 -0.06 8.17
C THR A 47 9.43 0.07 7.24
N GLY A 48 9.41 1.02 6.30
CA GLY A 48 10.39 1.11 5.22
C GLY A 48 10.27 -0.02 4.18
N VAL A 49 9.23 -0.86 4.27
CA VAL A 49 9.02 -1.96 3.31
C VAL A 49 8.58 -1.38 1.97
N SER A 50 9.36 -1.66 0.93
CA SER A 50 9.03 -1.33 -0.45
C SER A 50 8.44 -2.53 -1.19
N ILE A 51 7.42 -2.31 -2.00
CA ILE A 51 6.78 -3.29 -2.87
C ILE A 51 6.72 -2.80 -4.31
N ALA A 52 6.90 -3.71 -5.27
CA ALA A 52 6.54 -3.44 -6.66
C ALA A 52 5.01 -3.47 -6.77
N MET A 53 4.43 -2.50 -7.47
CA MET A 53 3.00 -2.38 -7.63
C MET A 53 2.63 -2.48 -9.11
N THR A 54 1.56 -3.23 -9.38
CA THR A 54 0.91 -3.20 -10.70
C THR A 54 0.05 -1.94 -10.82
N GLU A 55 -0.30 -1.55 -12.04
CA GLU A 55 -1.29 -0.49 -12.27
C GLU A 55 -2.62 -0.80 -11.57
N TYR A 56 -3.02 -2.07 -11.56
CA TYR A 56 -4.20 -2.53 -10.82
C TYR A 56 -4.09 -2.25 -9.31
N SER A 57 -2.95 -2.59 -8.68
CA SER A 57 -2.71 -2.32 -7.27
C SER A 57 -2.68 -0.81 -6.97
N TYR A 58 -2.07 -0.02 -7.85
CA TYR A 58 -2.06 1.44 -7.74
C TYR A 58 -3.48 2.02 -7.74
N LEU A 59 -4.34 1.58 -8.67
CA LEU A 59 -5.72 2.04 -8.80
C LEU A 59 -6.62 1.68 -7.60
N ARG A 60 -6.20 0.73 -6.75
CA ARG A 60 -6.92 0.37 -5.51
C ARG A 60 -6.43 1.12 -4.28
N THR A 61 -5.53 2.08 -4.48
CA THR A 61 -5.18 3.07 -3.46
C THR A 61 -6.07 4.30 -3.57
N TYR A 62 -6.11 5.10 -2.51
CA TYR A 62 -7.01 6.26 -2.37
C TYR A 62 -6.22 7.52 -2.02
N ALA A 63 -6.82 8.69 -2.28
CA ALA A 63 -6.16 9.96 -2.01
C ALA A 63 -6.23 10.33 -0.52
N THR A 64 -7.29 9.91 0.18
CA THR A 64 -7.44 10.16 1.62
C THR A 64 -7.66 8.89 2.44
N ALA A 65 -7.44 9.01 3.74
CA ALA A 65 -7.69 7.93 4.70
C ALA A 65 -9.19 7.61 4.83
N GLU A 66 -10.08 8.60 4.75
CA GLU A 66 -11.53 8.36 4.79
C GLU A 66 -12.00 7.55 3.58
N GLU A 67 -11.55 7.93 2.37
CA GLU A 67 -11.86 7.18 1.14
C GLU A 67 -11.40 5.74 1.23
N ALA A 68 -10.17 5.52 1.71
CA ALA A 68 -9.65 4.18 1.93
C ALA A 68 -10.52 3.38 2.91
N GLY A 69 -10.93 3.99 4.03
CA GLY A 69 -11.77 3.34 5.05
C GLY A 69 -13.13 2.87 4.53
N MET A 70 -13.65 3.49 3.47
CA MET A 70 -14.89 3.09 2.78
C MET A 70 -14.66 2.09 1.64
N GLY A 71 -13.40 1.85 1.28
CA GLY A 71 -12.99 0.96 0.20
C GLY A 71 -13.05 -0.53 0.54
N LYS A 72 -12.61 -1.35 -0.40
CA LYS A 72 -12.50 -2.80 -0.18
C LYS A 72 -11.15 -3.13 0.47
N PRO A 73 -11.13 -3.92 1.56
CA PRO A 73 -9.88 -4.27 2.21
C PRO A 73 -8.98 -5.14 1.32
N GLU A 74 -7.69 -4.86 1.33
CA GLU A 74 -6.63 -5.64 0.66
C GLU A 74 -5.73 -6.33 1.68
N TRP A 75 -5.23 -7.52 1.37
CA TRP A 75 -4.24 -8.18 2.22
C TRP A 75 -2.97 -7.33 2.32
N LEU A 76 -2.59 -6.98 3.55
CA LEU A 76 -1.32 -6.32 3.80
C LEU A 76 -0.19 -7.20 3.29
N HIS A 77 0.81 -6.59 2.64
CA HIS A 77 1.93 -7.36 2.12
C HIS A 77 2.64 -8.10 3.26
N TRP A 78 2.98 -9.38 3.06
CA TRP A 78 3.51 -10.26 4.12
C TRP A 78 4.77 -9.68 4.81
N ARG A 79 5.70 -9.09 4.04
CA ARG A 79 6.88 -8.42 4.61
C ARG A 79 6.54 -7.25 5.54
N GLN A 80 5.47 -6.52 5.25
CA GLN A 80 5.01 -5.46 6.13
C GLN A 80 4.33 -6.01 7.37
N GLN A 81 3.60 -7.13 7.26
CA GLN A 81 3.05 -7.83 8.42
C GLN A 81 4.18 -8.29 9.36
N GLU A 82 5.24 -8.90 8.82
CA GLU A 82 6.42 -9.29 9.59
C GLU A 82 7.13 -8.10 10.24
N ALA A 83 7.37 -7.02 9.50
CA ALA A 83 8.03 -5.82 10.01
C ALA A 83 7.25 -5.14 11.15
N LEU A 84 5.92 -5.28 11.16
CA LEU A 84 5.04 -4.77 12.21
C LEU A 84 4.77 -5.78 13.34
N GLY A 85 5.36 -6.98 13.27
CA GLY A 85 5.11 -8.03 14.25
C GLY A 85 3.66 -8.52 14.27
N LEU A 86 2.94 -8.39 13.15
CA LEU A 86 1.57 -8.87 13.00
C LEU A 86 1.63 -10.36 12.66
N LYS A 87 1.36 -11.20 13.67
CA LYS A 87 1.19 -12.65 13.54
C LYS A 87 -0.24 -13.02 13.88
#